data_AF-A0A6G3MHI5-F1
#
_entry.id   AF-A0A6G3MHI5-F1
#
_cell.length_a   1.000
_cell.length_b   1.000
_cell.length_c   1.000
_cell.angle_alpha   90.00
_cell.angle_beta   90.00
_cell.angle_gamma   90.00
#
_symmetry.space_group_name_H-M   'P 1'
#
loop_
_entity.id
_entity.type
_entity.pdbx_description
1 polymer ?
#
loop_
_entity_poly.entity_id
_entity_poly.type
_entity_poly.pdbx_seq_one_letter_code
_entity_poly.pdbx_strand_id
1 'polypeptide(L)'
;MMKRPTLKRKPSKKGQFLSEELLAELKSLDPHEFELRFLAMLDEMNIHKELRESILNKDVETKCNMMIQFSRNAELSKHVKSQKPQTSAEFLSELSKKDQTPDYLLAVLQLLRVRLSTSRISFIDELSQVCSKKIKLIMIDHLPAISNHFVIGIKILHECIRCIKSFMDSPSGLQTIMGDSEAIESLVACVAIESHTLMEMSVRLLAIMYLLNHVPVLACVSRVARRNNEPRFQRFVAGLQPEMPFSLKLNCLMCINAFISETEDFKLRTFLRFEFNRCGLSQAITHLKKI
;
A
#
# COMPACT_ATOMS: atom_id res chain seq x y z
N MET A 1 -33.52 2.43 18.75
CA MET A 1 -32.86 2.91 17.50
C MET A 1 -32.85 4.43 17.49
N MET A 2 -31.76 5.07 17.91
CA MET A 2 -31.60 6.53 17.82
C MET A 2 -30.56 6.85 16.73
N LYS A 3 -31.01 7.46 15.63
CA LYS A 3 -30.16 7.99 14.56
C LYS A 3 -29.41 9.23 15.11
N ARG A 4 -28.08 9.18 15.15
CA ARG A 4 -27.24 10.37 15.40
C ARG A 4 -27.43 11.39 14.27
N PRO A 5 -27.65 12.67 14.56
CA PRO A 5 -27.73 13.69 13.52
C PRO A 5 -26.34 13.97 12.96
N THR A 6 -26.18 13.84 11.65
CA THR A 6 -25.00 14.32 10.92
C THR A 6 -24.98 15.84 10.97
N LEU A 7 -24.11 16.43 11.79
CA LEU A 7 -23.79 17.86 11.71
C LEU A 7 -23.18 18.16 10.35
N LYS A 8 -23.98 18.74 9.44
CA LYS A 8 -23.47 19.45 8.26
C LYS A 8 -22.60 20.60 8.75
N ARG A 9 -21.28 20.43 8.73
CA ARG A 9 -20.33 21.53 8.91
C ARG A 9 -20.60 22.57 7.82
N LYS A 10 -21.09 23.76 8.20
CA LYS A 10 -21.19 24.91 7.27
C LYS A 10 -19.77 25.27 6.80
N PRO A 11 -19.54 25.51 5.50
CA PRO A 11 -18.25 25.98 5.01
C PRO A 11 -17.90 27.31 5.67
N SER A 12 -16.63 27.54 6.02
CA SER A 12 -16.20 28.80 6.60
C SER A 12 -16.33 29.93 5.58
N LYS A 13 -16.63 31.17 6.01
CA LYS A 13 -16.75 32.34 5.12
C LYS A 13 -15.51 32.54 4.24
N LYS A 14 -14.32 32.22 4.77
CA LYS A 14 -13.04 32.26 4.02
C LYS A 14 -12.98 31.22 2.90
N GLY A 15 -13.49 30.01 3.15
CA GLY A 15 -13.56 28.94 2.16
C GLY A 15 -14.59 29.19 1.06
N GLN A 16 -15.65 29.96 1.32
CA GLN A 16 -16.61 30.41 0.30
C GLN A 16 -16.03 31.49 -0.62
N PHE A 17 -15.26 32.43 -0.07
CA PHE A 17 -14.62 33.48 -0.86
C PHE A 17 -13.59 32.91 -1.87
N LEU A 18 -12.74 31.99 -1.41
CA LEU A 18 -11.76 31.28 -2.25
C LEU A 18 -12.40 30.49 -3.41
N SER A 19 -13.61 29.97 -3.25
CA SER A 19 -14.29 29.27 -4.36
C SER A 19 -14.87 30.19 -5.41
N GLU A 20 -15.31 31.39 -5.04
CA GLU A 20 -15.88 32.33 -5.99
C GLU A 20 -14.78 32.95 -6.86
N GLU A 21 -13.63 33.25 -6.25
CA GLU A 21 -12.44 33.75 -6.95
C GLU A 21 -11.86 32.70 -7.91
N LEU A 22 -11.71 31.44 -7.44
CA LEU A 22 -11.22 30.35 -8.28
C LEU A 22 -12.22 29.98 -9.40
N LEU A 23 -13.53 30.07 -9.14
CA LEU A 23 -14.55 29.86 -10.19
C LEU A 23 -14.46 30.95 -11.26
N ALA A 24 -14.25 32.21 -10.87
CA ALA A 24 -14.09 33.32 -11.79
C ALA A 24 -12.81 33.16 -12.64
N GLU A 25 -11.69 32.76 -12.01
CA GLU A 25 -10.45 32.43 -12.71
C GLU A 25 -10.69 31.30 -13.73
N LEU A 26 -11.23 30.15 -13.29
CA LEU A 26 -11.46 29.00 -14.16
C LEU A 26 -12.37 29.31 -15.36
N LYS A 27 -13.39 30.16 -15.16
CA LYS A 27 -14.30 30.58 -16.24
C LYS A 27 -13.67 31.61 -17.19
N SER A 28 -12.59 32.27 -16.79
CA SER A 28 -11.85 33.24 -17.60
C SER A 28 -10.74 32.62 -18.45
N LEU A 29 -10.40 31.35 -18.21
CA LEU A 29 -9.39 30.62 -18.96
C LEU A 29 -9.84 30.33 -20.40
N ASP A 30 -8.87 30.30 -21.32
CA ASP A 30 -9.08 29.76 -22.66
C ASP A 30 -9.48 28.26 -22.58
N PRO A 31 -10.35 27.76 -23.47
CA PRO A 31 -10.78 26.36 -23.45
C PRO A 31 -9.63 25.34 -23.45
N HIS A 32 -8.53 25.63 -24.16
CA HIS A 32 -7.37 24.74 -24.18
C HIS A 32 -6.63 24.75 -22.85
N GLU A 33 -6.43 25.93 -22.24
CA GLU A 33 -5.78 26.05 -20.94
C GLU A 33 -6.61 25.43 -19.82
N PHE A 34 -7.94 25.60 -19.85
CA PHE A 34 -8.86 24.96 -18.92
C PHE A 34 -8.73 23.43 -18.98
N GLU A 35 -8.79 22.85 -20.18
CA GLU A 35 -8.70 21.39 -20.33
C GLU A 35 -7.33 20.87 -19.88
N LEU A 36 -6.23 21.60 -20.16
CA LEU A 36 -4.90 21.24 -19.71
C LEU A 36 -4.79 21.22 -18.17
N ARG A 37 -5.36 22.22 -17.48
CA ARG A 37 -5.40 22.23 -16.01
C ARG A 37 -6.32 21.13 -15.45
N PHE A 38 -7.43 20.83 -16.12
CA PHE A 38 -8.32 19.75 -15.74
C PHE A 38 -7.65 18.39 -15.86
N LEU A 39 -6.94 18.13 -16.97
CA LEU A 39 -6.16 16.90 -17.17
C LEU A 39 -5.07 16.75 -16.11
N ALA A 40 -4.34 17.81 -15.78
CA ALA A 40 -3.34 17.79 -14.72
C ALA A 40 -3.94 17.44 -13.34
N MET A 41 -5.14 17.92 -13.03
CA MET A 41 -5.87 17.51 -11.83
C MET A 41 -6.20 16.01 -11.84
N LEU A 42 -6.68 15.49 -12.97
CA LEU A 42 -7.01 14.06 -13.09
C LEU A 42 -5.77 13.16 -12.94
N ASP A 43 -4.62 13.61 -13.47
CA ASP A 43 -3.35 12.92 -13.30
C ASP A 43 -2.96 12.82 -11.82
N GLU A 44 -3.17 13.88 -11.05
CA GLU A 44 -2.91 13.90 -9.60
C GLU A 44 -3.86 13.03 -8.77
N MET A 45 -5.01 12.59 -9.32
CA MET A 45 -6.03 11.84 -8.60
C MET A 45 -5.89 10.31 -8.70
N ASN A 46 -4.94 9.80 -9.47
CA ASN A 46 -4.71 8.36 -9.68
C ASN A 46 -5.98 7.54 -10.02
N ILE A 47 -6.80 8.07 -10.93
CA ILE A 47 -8.06 7.43 -11.34
C ILE A 47 -7.86 6.41 -12.45
N HIS A 48 -8.56 5.27 -12.36
CA HIS A 48 -8.55 4.25 -13.40
C HIS A 48 -9.18 4.74 -14.70
N LYS A 49 -8.77 4.12 -15.83
CA LYS A 49 -9.09 4.55 -17.20
C LYS A 49 -10.60 4.73 -17.45
N GLU A 50 -11.42 3.77 -17.03
CA GLU A 50 -12.87 3.80 -17.23
C GLU A 50 -13.55 4.99 -16.53
N LEU A 51 -13.15 5.26 -15.27
CA LEU A 51 -13.66 6.39 -14.52
C LEU A 51 -13.16 7.72 -15.10
N ARG A 52 -11.92 7.74 -15.60
CA ARG A 52 -11.34 8.90 -16.27
C ARG A 52 -12.12 9.28 -17.53
N GLU A 53 -12.43 8.32 -18.39
CA GLU A 53 -13.23 8.53 -19.59
C GLU A 53 -14.63 9.07 -19.26
N SER A 54 -15.27 8.53 -18.23
CA SER A 54 -16.56 9.03 -17.73
C SER A 54 -16.48 10.50 -17.25
N ILE A 55 -15.40 10.88 -16.57
CA ILE A 55 -15.18 12.24 -16.07
C ILE A 55 -14.89 13.23 -17.20
N LEU A 56 -14.16 12.81 -18.24
CA LEU A 56 -13.84 13.65 -19.39
C LEU A 56 -15.07 14.09 -20.18
N ASN A 57 -16.11 13.24 -20.20
CA ASN A 57 -17.37 13.50 -20.90
C ASN A 57 -18.34 14.40 -20.11
N LYS A 58 -17.96 14.88 -18.92
CA LYS A 58 -18.82 15.75 -18.11
C LYS A 58 -18.84 17.19 -18.63
N ASP A 59 -19.93 17.88 -18.32
CA ASP A 59 -20.09 19.30 -18.61
C ASP A 59 -19.06 20.18 -17.86
N VAL A 60 -18.80 21.36 -18.41
CA VAL A 60 -17.79 22.30 -17.90
C VAL A 60 -18.10 22.74 -16.47
N GLU A 61 -19.37 22.89 -16.09
CA GLU A 61 -19.74 23.29 -14.72
C GLU A 61 -19.36 22.20 -13.71
N THR A 62 -19.60 20.93 -14.04
CA THR A 62 -19.14 19.81 -13.22
C THR A 62 -17.62 19.76 -13.14
N LYS A 63 -16.89 19.95 -14.25
CA LYS A 63 -15.42 20.00 -14.26
C LYS A 63 -14.89 21.13 -13.36
N CYS A 64 -15.44 22.33 -13.45
CA CYS A 64 -15.10 23.48 -12.59
C CYS A 64 -15.31 23.16 -11.09
N ASN A 65 -16.46 22.57 -10.75
CA ASN A 65 -16.77 22.20 -9.37
C ASN A 65 -15.77 21.17 -8.81
N MET A 66 -15.33 20.21 -9.64
CA MET A 66 -14.29 19.24 -9.26
C MET A 66 -12.96 19.94 -8.97
N MET A 67 -12.51 20.84 -9.84
CA MET A 67 -11.26 21.60 -9.67
C MET A 67 -11.29 22.47 -8.41
N ILE A 68 -12.42 23.13 -8.11
CA ILE A 68 -12.59 23.92 -6.89
C ILE A 68 -12.49 23.04 -5.64
N GLN A 69 -13.13 21.87 -5.64
CA GLN A 69 -13.05 20.95 -4.51
C GLN A 69 -11.62 20.39 -4.33
N PHE A 70 -10.93 20.08 -5.43
CA PHE A 70 -9.56 19.60 -5.41
C PHE A 70 -8.61 20.63 -4.79
N SER A 71 -8.66 21.89 -5.24
CA SER A 71 -7.85 22.99 -4.69
C SER A 71 -8.15 23.25 -3.21
N ARG A 72 -9.43 23.25 -2.82
CA ARG A 72 -9.83 23.38 -1.42
C ARG A 72 -9.25 22.30 -0.52
N ASN A 73 -9.28 21.04 -0.97
CA ASN A 73 -8.73 19.92 -0.21
C ASN A 73 -7.21 20.07 -0.03
N ALA A 74 -6.50 20.58 -1.04
CA ALA A 74 -5.08 20.88 -0.94
C ALA A 74 -4.80 22.00 0.08
N GLU A 75 -5.59 23.07 0.11
CA GLU A 75 -5.39 24.17 1.07
C GLU A 75 -5.78 23.83 2.50
N LEU A 76 -6.86 23.06 2.68
CA LEU A 76 -7.27 22.58 4.01
C LEU A 76 -6.16 21.74 4.66
N SER A 77 -5.38 21.01 3.87
CA SER A 77 -4.23 20.25 4.39
C SER A 77 -3.08 21.15 4.89
N LYS A 78 -2.95 22.38 4.40
CA LYS A 78 -1.90 23.34 4.80
C LYS A 78 -2.27 24.17 6.03
N HIS A 79 -3.57 24.42 6.27
CA HIS A 79 -4.01 25.40 7.27
C HIS A 79 -4.62 24.80 8.55
N VAL A 80 -4.69 23.47 8.66
CA VAL A 80 -5.11 22.83 9.91
C VAL A 80 -3.90 22.75 10.85
N LYS A 81 -3.82 23.68 11.82
CA LYS A 81 -3.00 23.51 13.03
C LYS A 81 -3.59 22.35 13.86
N SER A 82 -3.25 21.11 13.50
CA SER A 82 -3.55 19.93 14.31
C SER A 82 -2.28 19.41 14.96
N GLN A 83 -2.42 18.75 16.12
CA GLN A 83 -1.35 17.92 16.71
C GLN A 83 -0.96 16.70 15.85
N LYS A 84 -1.54 16.55 14.65
CA LYS A 84 -1.33 15.42 13.74
C LYS A 84 -0.47 15.85 12.56
N PRO A 85 0.53 15.04 12.16
CA PRO A 85 1.39 15.36 11.03
C PRO A 85 0.57 15.52 9.73
N GLN A 86 0.85 16.59 8.99
CA GLN A 86 0.22 16.94 7.73
C GLN A 86 1.20 16.93 6.55
N THR A 87 2.47 17.25 6.81
CA THR A 87 3.54 17.35 5.81
C THR A 87 4.47 16.14 5.83
N SER A 88 5.20 15.92 4.74
CA SER A 88 6.16 14.81 4.65
C SER A 88 7.27 14.89 5.69
N ALA A 89 7.75 16.10 5.98
CA ALA A 89 8.75 16.36 7.01
C ALA A 89 8.22 16.06 8.42
N GLU A 90 6.96 16.40 8.72
CA GLU A 90 6.33 16.07 10.00
C GLU A 90 6.16 14.56 10.16
N PHE A 91 5.66 13.86 9.13
CA PHE A 91 5.59 12.39 9.17
C PHE A 91 6.96 11.76 9.38
N LEU A 92 7.99 12.23 8.68
CA LEU A 92 9.35 11.73 8.86
C LEU A 92 9.84 11.93 10.30
N SER A 93 9.60 13.11 10.86
CA SER A 93 9.98 13.45 12.23
C SER A 93 9.30 12.52 13.24
N GLU A 94 7.98 12.35 13.11
CA GLU A 94 7.18 11.47 13.98
C GLU A 94 7.62 10.00 13.89
N LEU A 95 7.84 9.48 12.68
CA LEU A 95 8.36 8.12 12.48
C LEU A 95 9.80 7.93 12.96
N SER A 96 10.56 9.02 13.15
CA SER A 96 11.97 8.98 13.57
C SER A 96 12.17 9.14 15.07
N LYS A 97 11.11 9.39 15.85
CA LYS A 97 11.21 9.49 17.32
C LYS A 97 11.62 8.15 17.91
N LYS A 98 12.73 8.14 18.66
CA LYS A 98 13.29 6.93 19.28
C LYS A 98 12.49 6.45 20.49
N ASP A 99 12.00 7.38 21.31
CA ASP A 99 11.37 7.07 22.60
C ASP A 99 9.83 7.15 22.54
N GLN A 100 9.24 6.74 21.41
CA GLN A 100 7.78 6.73 21.27
C GLN A 100 7.18 5.41 21.73
N THR A 101 5.97 5.46 22.29
CA THR A 101 5.25 4.23 22.65
C THR A 101 4.80 3.49 21.38
N PRO A 102 4.73 2.14 21.41
CA PRO A 102 4.22 1.36 20.27
C PRO A 102 2.82 1.78 19.81
N ASP A 103 1.93 2.15 20.75
CA ASP A 103 0.60 2.64 20.44
C ASP A 103 0.61 3.98 19.68
N TYR A 104 1.51 4.89 20.06
CA TYR A 104 1.67 6.16 19.36
C TYR A 104 2.20 5.94 17.94
N LEU A 105 3.25 5.10 17.79
CA LEU A 105 3.79 4.74 16.48
C LEU A 105 2.71 4.13 15.58
N LEU A 106 1.90 3.21 16.12
CA LEU A 106 0.78 2.63 15.37
C LEU A 106 -0.23 3.69 14.91
N ALA A 107 -0.56 4.66 15.76
CA ALA A 107 -1.46 5.76 15.41
C ALA A 107 -0.88 6.66 14.29
N VAL A 108 0.43 6.93 14.32
CA VAL A 108 1.14 7.67 13.27
C VAL A 108 1.10 6.90 11.95
N LEU A 109 1.37 5.59 11.98
CA LEU A 109 1.32 4.72 10.78
C LEU A 109 -0.09 4.65 10.17
N GLN A 110 -1.13 4.53 11.00
CA GLN A 110 -2.52 4.54 10.54
C GLN A 110 -2.89 5.86 9.87
N LEU A 111 -2.43 6.98 10.44
CA LEU A 111 -2.62 8.29 9.85
C LEU A 111 -1.86 8.43 8.53
N LEU A 112 -0.61 7.97 8.48
CA LEU A 112 0.18 7.95 7.25
C LEU A 112 -0.54 7.16 6.16
N ARG A 113 -0.99 5.94 6.44
CA ARG A 113 -1.74 5.12 5.47
C ARG A 113 -2.96 5.88 4.92
N VAL A 114 -3.73 6.52 5.79
CA VAL A 114 -4.89 7.32 5.35
C VAL A 114 -4.45 8.44 4.42
N ARG A 115 -3.36 9.15 4.73
CA ARG A 115 -2.84 10.21 3.86
C ARG A 115 -2.35 9.65 2.52
N LEU A 116 -1.66 8.50 2.51
CA LEU A 116 -1.21 7.87 1.27
C LEU A 116 -2.39 7.44 0.36
N SER A 117 -3.52 7.04 0.93
CA SER A 117 -4.68 6.60 0.15
C SER A 117 -5.66 7.71 -0.25
N THR A 118 -5.47 8.95 0.22
CA THR A 118 -6.43 10.05 0.01
C THR A 118 -5.81 11.32 -0.57
N SER A 119 -4.49 11.34 -0.75
CA SER A 119 -3.77 12.51 -1.22
C SER A 119 -3.44 12.42 -2.70
N ARG A 120 -2.97 13.54 -3.24
CA ARG A 120 -2.48 13.67 -4.62
C ARG A 120 -1.25 12.81 -4.85
N ILE A 121 -1.05 12.32 -6.08
CA ILE A 121 0.11 11.49 -6.44
C ILE A 121 1.43 12.20 -6.10
N SER A 122 1.57 13.49 -6.42
CA SER A 122 2.80 14.23 -6.10
C SER A 122 3.17 14.22 -4.61
N PHE A 123 2.17 14.28 -3.73
CA PHE A 123 2.40 14.19 -2.29
C PHE A 123 2.74 12.76 -1.85
N ILE A 124 2.12 11.75 -2.47
CA ILE A 124 2.46 10.34 -2.23
C ILE A 124 3.90 10.08 -2.66
N ASP A 125 4.34 10.64 -3.79
CA ASP A 125 5.69 10.48 -4.30
C ASP A 125 6.73 11.08 -3.34
N GLU A 126 6.50 12.30 -2.85
CA GLU A 126 7.34 12.94 -1.84
C GLU A 126 7.40 12.10 -0.54
N LEU A 127 6.24 11.66 -0.04
CA LEU A 127 6.18 10.79 1.14
C LEU A 127 6.87 9.45 0.93
N SER A 128 6.72 8.84 -0.25
CA SER A 128 7.30 7.53 -0.54
C SER A 128 8.83 7.58 -0.51
N GLN A 129 9.43 8.62 -1.07
CA GLN A 129 10.88 8.81 -1.06
C GLN A 129 11.44 8.96 0.37
N VAL A 130 10.70 9.66 1.23
CA VAL A 130 11.16 10.03 2.57
C VAL A 130 10.84 8.96 3.61
N CYS A 131 9.61 8.43 3.59
CA CYS A 131 9.10 7.53 4.62
C CYS A 131 9.37 6.05 4.35
N SER A 132 9.56 5.61 3.09
CA SER A 132 9.80 4.19 2.77
C SER A 132 10.96 3.60 3.57
N LYS A 133 12.09 4.32 3.64
CA LYS A 133 13.25 3.94 4.44
C LYS A 133 12.92 3.76 5.92
N LYS A 134 12.07 4.64 6.49
CA LYS A 134 11.64 4.54 7.89
C LYS A 134 10.68 3.39 8.11
N ILE A 135 9.72 3.18 7.21
CA ILE A 135 8.80 2.03 7.27
C ILE A 135 9.57 0.72 7.26
N LYS A 136 10.57 0.60 6.38
CA LYS A 136 11.47 -0.55 6.37
C LYS A 136 12.15 -0.77 7.72
N LEU A 137 12.80 0.26 8.29
CA LEU A 137 13.48 0.14 9.58
C LEU A 137 12.51 -0.28 10.69
N ILE A 138 11.33 0.34 10.74
CA ILE A 138 10.27 -0.02 11.69
C ILE A 138 9.87 -1.48 11.53
N MET A 139 9.74 -1.98 10.29
CA MET A 139 9.45 -3.39 10.06
C MET A 139 10.53 -4.30 10.62
N ILE A 140 11.81 -4.02 10.30
CA ILE A 140 12.96 -4.79 10.80
C ILE A 140 12.95 -4.83 12.33
N ASP A 141 12.78 -3.68 12.98
CA ASP A 141 12.78 -3.54 14.45
C ASP A 141 11.62 -4.33 15.10
N HIS A 142 10.51 -4.50 14.39
CA HIS A 142 9.32 -5.20 14.90
C HIS A 142 9.19 -6.65 14.43
N LEU A 143 10.06 -7.18 13.56
CA LEU A 143 10.05 -8.59 13.16
C LEU A 143 10.09 -9.56 14.37
N PRO A 144 10.89 -9.32 15.43
CA PRO A 144 10.87 -10.17 16.63
C PRO A 144 9.51 -10.25 17.33
N ALA A 145 8.59 -9.30 17.07
CA ALA A 145 7.25 -9.33 17.63
C ALA A 145 6.44 -10.55 17.16
N ILE A 146 6.76 -11.13 16.01
CA ILE A 146 6.13 -12.33 15.48
C ILE A 146 6.42 -13.52 16.40
N SER A 147 7.71 -13.81 16.64
CA SER A 147 8.15 -14.93 17.47
C SER A 147 7.84 -14.73 18.95
N ASN A 148 7.89 -13.48 19.44
CA ASN A 148 7.56 -13.16 20.83
C ASN A 148 6.05 -13.00 21.08
N HIS A 149 5.21 -13.20 20.06
CA HIS A 149 3.76 -12.99 20.12
C HIS A 149 3.36 -11.60 20.67
N PHE A 150 4.17 -10.58 20.39
CA PHE A 150 3.94 -9.22 20.88
C PHE A 150 2.87 -8.53 20.03
N VAL A 151 1.64 -8.54 20.53
CA VAL A 151 0.42 -8.14 19.82
C VAL A 151 0.51 -6.76 19.17
N ILE A 152 0.99 -5.74 19.88
CA ILE A 152 1.06 -4.37 19.34
C ILE A 152 2.15 -4.26 18.26
N GLY A 153 3.27 -4.98 18.39
CA GLY A 153 4.30 -5.07 17.34
C GLY A 153 3.79 -5.72 16.06
N ILE A 154 2.98 -6.79 16.17
CA ILE A 154 2.32 -7.41 15.01
C ILE A 154 1.36 -6.41 14.34
N LYS A 155 0.60 -5.62 15.11
CA LYS A 155 -0.26 -4.56 14.55
C LYS A 155 0.54 -3.48 13.82
N ILE A 156 1.73 -3.13 14.32
CA ILE A 156 2.65 -2.20 13.65
C ILE A 156 3.10 -2.79 12.30
N LEU A 157 3.51 -4.06 12.27
CA LEU A 157 3.86 -4.74 11.01
C LEU A 157 2.70 -4.75 10.00
N HIS A 158 1.47 -5.02 10.45
CA HIS A 158 0.28 -4.95 9.59
C HIS A 158 0.14 -3.58 8.94
N GLU A 159 0.28 -2.52 9.73
CA GLU A 159 0.10 -1.16 9.23
C GLU A 159 1.25 -0.72 8.33
N CYS A 160 2.49 -1.16 8.59
CA CYS A 160 3.63 -0.98 7.69
C CYS A 160 3.36 -1.62 6.32
N ILE A 161 2.87 -2.87 6.26
CA ILE A 161 2.53 -3.53 4.99
C ILE A 161 1.43 -2.76 4.24
N ARG A 162 0.43 -2.23 4.95
CA ARG A 162 -0.60 -1.37 4.32
C ARG A 162 -0.02 -0.08 3.79
N CYS A 163 0.94 0.53 4.48
CA CYS A 163 1.64 1.71 3.98
C CYS A 163 2.44 1.38 2.72
N ILE A 164 3.16 0.25 2.70
CA ILE A 164 3.90 -0.21 1.50
C ILE A 164 2.94 -0.42 0.33
N LYS A 165 1.80 -1.08 0.55
CA LYS A 165 0.77 -1.23 -0.48
C LYS A 165 0.32 0.14 -1.01
N SER A 166 0.06 1.11 -0.14
CA SER A 166 -0.35 2.45 -0.56
C SER A 166 0.76 3.24 -1.26
N PHE A 167 2.04 3.03 -0.92
CA PHE A 167 3.16 3.60 -1.67
C PHE A 167 3.20 3.03 -3.10
N MET A 168 3.01 1.72 -3.23
CA MET A 168 3.02 1.05 -4.53
C MET A 168 1.85 1.42 -5.44
N ASP A 169 0.80 2.06 -4.91
CA ASP A 169 -0.30 2.58 -5.73
C ASP A 169 0.17 3.77 -6.61
N SER A 170 1.30 4.43 -6.28
CA SER A 170 1.92 5.45 -7.15
C SER A 170 3.08 4.86 -7.97
N PRO A 171 3.29 5.31 -9.23
CA PRO A 171 4.38 4.81 -10.06
C PRO A 171 5.77 5.01 -9.43
N SER A 172 6.01 6.16 -8.79
CA SER A 172 7.31 6.43 -8.14
C SER A 172 7.50 5.61 -6.86
N GLY A 173 6.44 5.43 -6.07
CA GLY A 173 6.47 4.63 -4.85
C GLY A 173 6.69 3.16 -5.17
N LEU A 174 6.08 2.66 -6.24
CA LEU A 174 6.35 1.32 -6.77
C LEU A 174 7.84 1.14 -7.10
N GLN A 175 8.43 2.05 -7.89
CA GLN A 175 9.86 1.96 -8.23
C GLN A 175 10.76 2.04 -7.00
N THR A 176 10.42 2.89 -6.04
CA THR A 176 11.16 3.05 -4.78
C THR A 176 11.17 1.74 -3.99
N ILE A 177 10.01 1.09 -3.80
CA ILE A 177 9.90 -0.16 -3.06
C ILE A 177 10.54 -1.33 -3.82
N MET A 178 10.35 -1.42 -5.13
CA MET A 178 10.93 -2.49 -5.96
C MET A 178 12.45 -2.37 -6.09
N GLY A 179 13.00 -1.16 -5.93
CA GLY A 179 14.44 -0.89 -5.89
C GLY A 179 15.10 -1.10 -4.52
N ASP A 180 14.34 -1.15 -3.42
CA ASP A 180 14.87 -1.37 -2.06
C ASP A 180 14.77 -2.85 -1.66
N SER A 181 15.85 -3.60 -1.88
CA SER A 181 15.89 -5.03 -1.55
C SER A 181 15.60 -5.33 -0.08
N GLU A 182 15.99 -4.46 0.84
CA GLU A 182 15.75 -4.71 2.26
C GLU A 182 14.28 -4.50 2.62
N ALA A 183 13.56 -3.62 1.91
CA ALA A 183 12.12 -3.46 2.08
C ALA A 183 11.38 -4.73 1.64
N ILE A 184 11.77 -5.29 0.48
CA ILE A 184 11.23 -6.57 -0.01
C ILE A 184 11.57 -7.71 0.96
N GLU A 185 12.80 -7.79 1.45
CA GLU A 185 13.20 -8.80 2.42
C GLU A 185 12.43 -8.70 3.74
N SER A 186 12.17 -7.48 4.22
CA SER A 186 11.36 -7.26 5.42
C SER A 186 9.93 -7.77 5.22
N LEU A 187 9.35 -7.57 4.02
CA LEU A 187 8.05 -8.12 3.66
C LEU A 187 8.07 -9.65 3.55
N VAL A 188 9.11 -10.24 2.96
CA VAL A 188 9.29 -11.70 2.90
C VAL A 188 9.42 -12.28 4.32
N ALA A 189 10.13 -11.61 5.22
CA ALA A 189 10.26 -12.05 6.61
C ALA A 189 8.91 -12.06 7.37
N CYS A 190 7.95 -11.23 6.96
CA CYS A 190 6.57 -11.24 7.47
C CYS A 190 5.71 -12.42 6.95
N VAL A 191 6.20 -13.23 6.01
CA VAL A 191 5.57 -14.50 5.63
C VAL A 191 5.84 -15.51 6.73
N ALA A 192 4.99 -15.51 7.77
CA ALA A 192 5.19 -16.26 9.01
C ALA A 192 3.87 -16.91 9.47
N ILE A 193 3.88 -18.23 9.66
CA ILE A 193 2.67 -19.02 9.99
C ILE A 193 2.10 -18.68 11.37
N GLU A 194 2.93 -18.13 12.26
CA GLU A 194 2.58 -17.72 13.62
C GLU A 194 1.56 -16.58 13.63
N SER A 195 1.46 -15.82 12.52
CA SER A 195 0.46 -14.76 12.34
C SER A 195 -0.20 -14.88 10.98
N HIS A 196 -1.30 -15.64 10.92
CA HIS A 196 -2.03 -15.91 9.68
C HIS A 196 -2.42 -14.64 8.90
N THR A 197 -2.86 -13.59 9.62
CA THR A 197 -3.30 -12.34 9.00
C THR A 197 -2.14 -11.53 8.44
N LEU A 198 -1.00 -11.49 9.14
CA LEU A 198 0.23 -10.87 8.64
C LEU A 198 0.73 -11.61 7.40
N MET A 199 0.75 -12.94 7.45
CA MET A 199 1.17 -13.78 6.34
C MET A 199 0.28 -13.58 5.12
N GLU A 200 -1.04 -13.55 5.29
CA GLU A 200 -2.01 -13.30 4.21
C GLU A 200 -1.72 -11.98 3.48
N MET A 201 -1.51 -10.90 4.24
CA MET A 201 -1.19 -9.59 3.68
C MET A 201 0.16 -9.60 2.95
N SER A 202 1.15 -10.29 3.52
CA SER A 202 2.49 -10.40 2.96
C SER A 202 2.51 -11.17 1.64
N VAL A 203 1.89 -12.35 1.59
CA VAL A 203 1.87 -13.18 0.36
C VAL A 203 1.04 -12.53 -0.74
N ARG A 204 -0.03 -11.81 -0.41
CA ARG A 204 -0.82 -11.06 -1.40
C ARG A 204 0.00 -9.95 -2.05
N LEU A 205 0.72 -9.18 -1.24
CA LEU A 205 1.56 -8.10 -1.76
C LEU A 205 2.75 -8.65 -2.56
N LEU A 206 3.40 -9.71 -2.08
CA LEU A 206 4.48 -10.40 -2.80
C LEU A 206 4.02 -10.97 -4.14
N ALA A 207 2.78 -11.49 -4.23
CA ALA A 207 2.21 -11.96 -5.49
C ALA A 207 2.12 -10.81 -6.51
N ILE A 208 1.62 -9.65 -6.09
CA ILE A 208 1.55 -8.45 -6.95
C ILE A 208 2.95 -8.00 -7.37
N MET A 209 3.88 -7.91 -6.43
CA MET A 209 5.27 -7.53 -6.71
C MET A 209 5.95 -8.49 -7.69
N TYR A 210 5.67 -9.79 -7.56
CA TYR A 210 6.20 -10.83 -8.45
C TYR A 210 5.71 -10.63 -9.88
N LEU A 211 4.41 -10.38 -10.07
CA LEU A 211 3.81 -10.15 -11.38
C LEU A 211 4.37 -8.90 -12.06
N LEU A 212 4.74 -7.89 -11.27
CA LEU A 212 5.36 -6.67 -11.78
C LEU A 212 6.83 -6.90 -12.16
N ASN A 213 7.62 -7.51 -11.27
CA ASN A 213 8.99 -7.92 -11.55
C ASN A 213 9.45 -9.04 -10.61
N HIS A 214 9.55 -10.25 -11.16
CA HIS A 214 9.88 -11.46 -10.40
C HIS A 214 11.33 -11.52 -9.90
N VAL A 215 12.28 -10.88 -10.59
CA VAL A 215 13.72 -11.00 -10.30
C VAL A 215 14.10 -10.52 -8.89
N PRO A 216 13.78 -9.28 -8.46
CA PRO A 216 14.12 -8.82 -7.11
C PRO A 216 13.37 -9.62 -6.04
N VAL A 217 12.13 -10.02 -6.30
CA VAL A 217 11.31 -10.80 -5.35
C VAL A 217 11.95 -12.17 -5.09
N LEU A 218 12.29 -12.93 -6.14
CA LEU A 218 12.93 -14.23 -6.00
C LEU A 218 14.31 -14.14 -5.33
N ALA A 219 15.08 -13.09 -5.63
CA ALA A 219 16.36 -12.84 -4.98
C ALA A 219 16.19 -12.64 -3.46
N CYS A 220 15.22 -11.81 -3.05
CA CYS A 220 14.92 -11.56 -1.64
C CYS A 220 14.39 -12.81 -0.93
N VAL A 221 13.46 -13.54 -1.55
CA VAL A 221 12.96 -14.83 -1.04
C VAL A 221 14.11 -15.80 -0.77
N SER A 222 15.05 -15.90 -1.70
CA SER A 222 16.23 -16.76 -1.56
C SER A 222 17.19 -16.29 -0.47
N ARG A 223 17.34 -14.98 -0.26
CA ARG A 223 18.22 -14.42 0.78
C ARG A 223 17.64 -14.61 2.17
N VAL A 224 16.35 -14.33 2.36
CA VAL A 224 15.67 -14.56 3.65
C VAL A 224 15.71 -16.04 4.02
N ALA A 225 15.40 -16.93 3.09
CA ALA A 225 15.47 -18.37 3.31
C ALA A 225 16.87 -18.85 3.74
N ARG A 226 17.92 -18.33 3.11
CA ARG A 226 19.32 -18.62 3.47
C ARG A 226 19.66 -18.13 4.88
N ARG A 227 19.20 -16.95 5.29
CA ARG A 227 19.39 -16.44 6.66
C ARG A 227 18.72 -17.34 7.70
N ASN A 228 17.56 -17.89 7.35
CA ASN A 228 16.78 -18.76 8.23
C ASN A 228 17.18 -20.24 8.14
N ASN A 229 18.14 -20.58 7.29
CA ASN A 229 18.56 -21.96 7.01
C ASN A 229 17.40 -22.90 6.64
N GLU A 230 16.47 -22.43 5.80
CA GLU A 230 15.28 -23.17 5.38
C GLU A 230 15.12 -23.18 3.85
N PRO A 231 14.35 -24.12 3.27
CA PRO A 231 13.99 -24.07 1.86
C PRO A 231 13.18 -22.80 1.54
N ARG A 232 13.51 -22.12 0.43
CA ARG A 232 12.98 -20.78 0.15
C ARG A 232 11.47 -20.66 -0.03
N PHE A 233 10.80 -21.77 -0.33
CA PHE A 233 9.35 -21.81 -0.47
C PHE A 233 8.64 -22.52 0.69
N GLN A 234 9.37 -22.94 1.73
CA GLN A 234 8.81 -23.70 2.85
C GLN A 234 7.65 -22.96 3.51
N ARG A 235 7.84 -21.67 3.83
CA ARG A 235 6.81 -20.86 4.49
C ARG A 235 5.56 -20.66 3.64
N PHE A 236 5.72 -20.47 2.34
CA PHE A 236 4.60 -20.33 1.41
C PHE A 236 3.75 -21.60 1.33
N VAL A 237 4.38 -22.78 1.30
CA VAL A 237 3.68 -24.07 1.32
C VAL A 237 3.08 -24.37 2.69
N ALA A 238 3.72 -23.95 3.78
CA ALA A 238 3.18 -24.11 5.14
C ALA A 238 1.82 -23.40 5.33
N GLY A 239 1.57 -22.30 4.61
CA GLY A 239 0.25 -21.65 4.60
C GLY A 239 -0.88 -22.47 3.97
N LEU A 240 -0.55 -23.60 3.30
CA LEU A 240 -1.52 -24.52 2.70
C LEU A 240 -1.88 -25.71 3.59
N GLN A 241 -1.30 -25.83 4.79
CA GLN A 241 -1.53 -26.99 5.66
C GLN A 241 -3.00 -27.13 6.08
N PRO A 242 -3.52 -28.35 6.32
CA PRO A 242 -4.94 -28.60 6.62
C PRO A 242 -5.52 -27.76 7.77
N GLU A 243 -4.73 -27.50 8.79
CA GLU A 243 -5.07 -26.69 9.98
C GLU A 243 -5.19 -25.18 9.70
N MET A 244 -4.67 -24.70 8.57
CA MET A 244 -4.66 -23.27 8.25
C MET A 244 -6.06 -22.76 7.83
N PRO A 245 -6.39 -21.49 8.13
CA PRO A 245 -7.64 -20.88 7.69
C PRO A 245 -7.79 -20.88 6.16
N PHE A 246 -9.04 -21.00 5.67
CA PHE A 246 -9.32 -20.98 4.23
C PHE A 246 -8.78 -19.72 3.53
N SER A 247 -8.93 -18.54 4.15
CA SER A 247 -8.43 -17.28 3.60
C SER A 247 -6.91 -17.32 3.39
N LEU A 248 -6.16 -17.84 4.36
CA LEU A 248 -4.70 -17.97 4.24
C LEU A 248 -4.33 -18.94 3.11
N LYS A 249 -4.96 -20.12 3.08
CA LYS A 249 -4.77 -21.12 2.02
C LYS A 249 -4.98 -20.53 0.63
N LEU A 250 -6.07 -19.79 0.45
CA LEU A 250 -6.39 -19.12 -0.82
C LEU A 250 -5.30 -18.14 -1.24
N ASN A 251 -4.89 -17.24 -0.35
CA ASN A 251 -3.87 -16.22 -0.66
C ASN A 251 -2.48 -16.83 -0.88
N CYS A 252 -2.11 -17.87 -0.14
CA CYS A 252 -0.88 -18.62 -0.40
C CYS A 252 -0.91 -19.33 -1.75
N LEU A 253 -2.03 -19.97 -2.11
CA LEU A 253 -2.17 -20.63 -3.41
C LEU A 253 -2.14 -19.62 -4.57
N MET A 254 -2.79 -18.46 -4.41
CA MET A 254 -2.70 -17.36 -5.39
C MET A 254 -1.26 -16.87 -5.57
N CYS A 255 -0.51 -16.70 -4.48
CA CYS A 255 0.90 -16.30 -4.54
C CYS A 255 1.76 -17.37 -5.23
N ILE A 256 1.59 -18.64 -4.89
CA ILE A 256 2.29 -19.75 -5.53
C ILE A 256 1.96 -19.83 -7.03
N ASN A 257 0.70 -19.62 -7.40
CA ASN A 257 0.27 -19.55 -8.79
C ASN A 257 0.91 -18.37 -9.53
N ALA A 258 1.01 -17.19 -8.90
CA ALA A 258 1.74 -16.06 -9.48
C ALA A 258 3.22 -16.43 -9.72
N PHE A 259 3.86 -17.13 -8.78
CA PHE A 259 5.27 -17.53 -8.93
C PHE A 259 5.46 -18.54 -10.05
N ILE A 260 4.51 -19.47 -10.23
CA ILE A 260 4.66 -20.57 -11.18
C ILE A 260 4.03 -20.24 -12.53
N SER A 261 2.72 -20.01 -12.55
CA SER A 261 1.93 -19.96 -13.78
C SER A 261 2.19 -18.70 -14.59
N GLU A 262 2.45 -17.58 -13.91
CA GLU A 262 2.69 -16.27 -14.53
C GLU A 262 4.17 -16.05 -14.87
N THR A 263 5.03 -17.06 -14.68
CA THR A 263 6.41 -17.04 -15.19
C THR A 263 6.42 -17.42 -16.67
N GLU A 264 6.84 -16.47 -17.52
CA GLU A 264 6.98 -16.68 -18.97
C GLU A 264 8.12 -17.63 -19.33
N ASP A 265 9.29 -17.48 -18.67
CA ASP A 265 10.45 -18.35 -18.92
C ASP A 265 10.16 -19.80 -18.52
N PHE A 266 10.13 -20.69 -19.52
CA PHE A 266 9.79 -22.09 -19.33
C PHE A 266 10.73 -22.81 -18.35
N LYS A 267 12.04 -22.52 -18.39
CA LYS A 267 13.03 -23.20 -17.55
C LYS A 267 12.86 -22.78 -16.10
N LEU A 268 12.74 -21.47 -15.84
CA LEU A 268 12.50 -20.90 -14.53
C LEU A 268 11.18 -21.44 -13.96
N ARG A 269 10.09 -21.43 -14.74
CA ARG A 269 8.80 -21.99 -14.32
C ARG A 269 8.91 -23.45 -13.90
N THR A 270 9.66 -24.25 -14.67
CA THR A 270 9.88 -25.67 -14.36
C THR A 270 10.67 -25.84 -13.08
N PHE A 271 11.71 -25.03 -12.88
CA PHE A 271 12.52 -25.03 -11.66
C PHE A 271 11.71 -24.63 -10.42
N LEU A 272 10.92 -23.56 -10.52
CA LEU A 272 10.04 -23.09 -9.44
C LEU A 272 9.03 -24.19 -9.04
N ARG A 273 8.37 -24.83 -10.02
CA ARG A 273 7.47 -25.97 -9.76
C ARG A 273 8.17 -27.08 -9.00
N PHE A 274 9.39 -27.44 -9.41
CA PHE A 274 10.16 -28.48 -8.75
C PHE A 274 10.48 -28.14 -7.29
N GLU A 275 10.94 -26.92 -7.02
CA GLU A 275 11.26 -26.49 -5.65
C GLU A 275 10.03 -26.41 -4.76
N PHE A 276 8.91 -25.88 -5.25
CA PHE A 276 7.65 -25.89 -4.50
C PHE A 276 7.20 -27.32 -4.18
N ASN A 277 7.33 -28.25 -5.14
CA ASN A 277 7.02 -29.66 -4.90
C ASN A 277 7.95 -30.30 -3.87
N ARG A 278 9.24 -29.96 -3.85
CA ARG A 278 10.17 -30.38 -2.78
C ARG A 278 9.77 -29.86 -1.40
N CYS A 279 9.08 -28.73 -1.32
CA CYS A 279 8.52 -28.19 -0.08
C CYS A 279 7.15 -28.82 0.29
N GLY A 280 6.65 -29.79 -0.48
CA GLY A 280 5.41 -30.52 -0.18
C GLY A 280 4.14 -30.00 -0.89
N LEU A 281 4.26 -29.14 -1.91
CA LEU A 281 3.09 -28.55 -2.59
C LEU A 281 2.10 -29.60 -3.13
N SER A 282 2.58 -30.68 -3.74
CA SER A 282 1.72 -31.74 -4.29
C SER A 282 0.84 -32.41 -3.22
N GLN A 283 1.37 -32.63 -2.03
CA GLN A 283 0.62 -33.20 -0.91
C GLN A 283 -0.42 -32.21 -0.42
N ALA A 284 -0.03 -30.94 -0.20
CA ALA A 284 -0.95 -29.89 0.22
C ALA A 284 -2.14 -29.71 -0.74
N ILE A 285 -1.89 -29.69 -2.07
CA ILE A 285 -2.96 -29.60 -3.08
C ILE A 285 -3.91 -30.80 -3.01
N THR A 286 -3.40 -32.00 -2.75
CA THR A 286 -4.24 -33.21 -2.64
C THR A 286 -5.21 -33.11 -1.47
N HIS A 287 -4.81 -32.48 -0.37
CA HIS A 287 -5.70 -32.20 0.75
C HIS A 287 -6.73 -31.11 0.42
N LEU A 288 -6.31 -30.05 -0.28
CA LEU A 288 -7.22 -28.95 -0.67
C LEU A 288 -8.35 -29.41 -1.61
N LYS A 289 -8.09 -30.41 -2.48
CA LYS A 289 -9.12 -30.99 -3.36
C LYS A 289 -10.21 -31.79 -2.64
N LYS A 290 -10.00 -32.11 -1.36
CA LYS A 290 -10.96 -32.87 -0.53
C LYS A 290 -11.85 -31.97 0.34
N ILE A 291 -11.64 -30.65 0.28
CA ILE A 291 -12.43 -29.61 0.94
C ILE A 291 -13.51 -29.15 -0.04
#